data_AF-A0A6F8XUB5-F1
#
_entry.id   AF-A0A6F8XUB5-F1
#
_cell.length_a   1.000
_cell.length_b   1.000
_cell.length_c   1.000
_cell.angle_alpha   90.00
_cell.angle_beta   90.00
_cell.angle_gamma   90.00
#
_symmetry.space_group_name_H-M   'P 1'
#
loop_
_entity.id
_entity.type
_entity.pdbx_description
1 polymer ?
#
loop_
_entity_poly.entity_id
_entity_poly.type
_entity_poly.pdbx_seq_one_letter_code
_entity_poly.pdbx_strand_id
1 'polypeptide(L)'
;MSKPAVIEVAGREVTITHPDRVVFAAGGHTKLDLVNYYLAVAEGALRGVRGRPMVLKRFVKGIDEEAIWQKRAPTKRPDWIEVAELKYASGRSAEEVVVRDAAALAWVVNLGCVDLNPHPVLAEDLDRPDELRIDLDPVPGVEWRQIVEVATVAKEVLSDHGLTGWPKTSGSRGFHIFARIEPRWLYKDVRLAAETVAREVENRAPDLATSKWWKEERQGVFVDFNQNAKDRTVASAYSVRPVPDARVSTPLAWDEVADCRPDHFTLPVVLERFQAGGDPWQGMDTSHGTLDGLLDLAKRLGPAEKPPKGAGRRQSTMPLVEIARAKTKDEALAGLERWKARHPSTVEKLEPADVLVDGMRGRSSIWYRIRVNLQHVPEGSGPSRSRSRSTTTRGRGCASRAPTAAATEPGGGAAAGRRCPYDLRPWITDRRGRGRHSRDIRRPARAGLGHMDRRRMGRRRRGR
;
A
#
# COMPACT_ATOMS: atom_id res chain seq x y z
N MET A 1 -32.22 -12.49 -10.70
CA MET A 1 -30.76 -12.52 -10.90
C MET A 1 -30.51 -13.09 -12.28
N SER A 2 -29.64 -12.46 -13.08
CA SER A 2 -29.26 -12.99 -14.38
C SER A 2 -28.56 -14.34 -14.27
N LYS A 3 -28.68 -15.12 -15.34
CA LYS A 3 -27.98 -16.39 -15.48
C LYS A 3 -26.46 -16.12 -15.46
N PRO A 4 -25.65 -17.01 -14.87
CA PRO A 4 -24.20 -16.93 -15.01
C PRO A 4 -23.79 -16.91 -16.49
N ALA A 5 -22.75 -16.15 -16.81
CA ALA A 5 -22.10 -16.18 -18.12
C ALA A 5 -20.91 -17.15 -18.06
N VAL A 6 -20.73 -17.98 -19.08
CA VAL A 6 -19.55 -18.86 -19.20
C VAL A 6 -18.65 -18.27 -20.28
N ILE A 7 -17.38 -18.09 -19.96
CA ILE A 7 -16.37 -17.56 -20.89
C ILE A 7 -15.29 -18.62 -21.07
N GLU A 8 -14.98 -18.94 -22.32
CA GLU A 8 -13.84 -19.78 -22.69
C GLU A 8 -12.60 -18.91 -22.84
N VAL A 9 -11.60 -19.13 -21.99
CA VAL A 9 -10.37 -18.33 -21.98
C VAL A 9 -9.19 -19.19 -21.54
N ALA A 10 -8.05 -19.05 -22.24
CA ALA A 10 -6.85 -19.85 -21.97
C ALA A 10 -7.13 -21.37 -21.87
N GLY A 11 -8.01 -21.87 -22.73
CA GLY A 11 -8.42 -23.28 -22.80
C GLY A 11 -9.28 -23.76 -21.61
N ARG A 12 -9.96 -22.85 -20.91
CA ARG A 12 -10.78 -23.16 -19.73
C ARG A 12 -12.11 -22.40 -19.74
N GLU A 13 -13.14 -23.07 -19.27
CA GLU A 13 -14.42 -22.45 -18.93
C GLU A 13 -14.32 -21.72 -17.58
N VAL A 14 -14.63 -20.42 -17.59
CA VAL A 14 -14.73 -19.58 -16.39
C VAL A 14 -16.16 -19.07 -16.24
N THR A 15 -16.85 -19.52 -15.19
CA THR A 15 -18.23 -19.11 -14.89
C THR A 15 -18.28 -17.78 -14.13
N ILE A 16 -18.76 -16.73 -14.79
CA ILE A 16 -19.00 -15.41 -14.21
C ILE A 16 -20.39 -15.38 -13.59
N THR A 17 -20.43 -15.38 -12.26
CA THR A 17 -21.70 -15.33 -11.50
C THR A 17 -22.23 -13.89 -11.49
N HIS A 18 -23.54 -13.64 -11.39
CA HIS A 18 -24.08 -12.27 -11.26
C HIS A 18 -23.43 -11.23 -12.22
N PRO A 19 -23.37 -11.52 -13.54
CA PRO A 19 -22.62 -10.70 -14.48
C PRO A 19 -23.07 -9.23 -14.49
N ASP A 20 -24.38 -8.98 -14.35
CA ASP A 20 -24.97 -7.63 -14.43
C ASP A 20 -24.85 -6.84 -13.11
N ARG A 21 -24.13 -7.35 -12.10
CA ARG A 21 -23.93 -6.61 -10.86
C ARG A 21 -23.13 -5.34 -11.17
N VAL A 22 -23.73 -4.18 -10.93
CA VAL A 22 -23.05 -2.89 -11.02
C VAL A 22 -21.89 -2.84 -10.02
N VAL A 23 -20.68 -2.59 -10.52
CA VAL A 23 -19.47 -2.40 -9.71
C VAL A 23 -19.20 -0.91 -9.54
N PHE A 24 -19.38 -0.12 -10.60
CA PHE A 24 -19.20 1.33 -10.62
C PHE A 24 -20.50 2.03 -11.00
N ALA A 25 -21.16 2.67 -10.02
CA ALA A 25 -22.45 3.30 -10.25
C ALA A 25 -22.39 4.48 -11.24
N ALA A 26 -21.37 5.33 -11.15
CA ALA A 26 -21.28 6.55 -11.96
C ALA A 26 -21.14 6.28 -13.47
N GLY A 27 -20.38 5.24 -13.84
CA GLY A 27 -20.22 4.80 -15.23
C GLY A 27 -21.13 3.65 -15.65
N GLY A 28 -21.95 3.11 -14.74
CA GLY A 28 -22.81 1.95 -14.99
C GLY A 28 -22.06 0.63 -15.26
N HIS A 29 -20.75 0.55 -15.00
CA HIS A 29 -19.96 -0.64 -15.32
C HIS A 29 -20.34 -1.82 -14.43
N THR A 30 -20.68 -2.93 -15.06
CA THR A 30 -21.03 -4.20 -14.43
C THR A 30 -19.79 -5.05 -14.16
N LYS A 31 -19.99 -6.16 -13.44
CA LYS A 31 -18.93 -7.14 -13.21
C LYS A 31 -18.47 -7.77 -14.52
N LEU A 32 -19.38 -8.06 -15.44
CA LEU A 32 -19.01 -8.62 -16.74
C LEU A 32 -18.19 -7.62 -17.56
N ASP A 33 -18.53 -6.33 -17.52
CA ASP A 33 -17.71 -5.29 -18.18
C ASP A 33 -16.29 -5.25 -17.63
N LEU A 34 -16.13 -5.34 -16.31
CA LEU A 34 -14.82 -5.38 -15.67
C LEU A 34 -14.02 -6.62 -16.05
N VAL A 35 -14.66 -7.79 -16.12
CA VAL A 35 -14.02 -9.03 -16.60
C VAL A 35 -13.57 -8.87 -18.05
N ASN A 36 -14.46 -8.37 -18.92
CA ASN A 36 -14.16 -8.17 -20.34
C ASN A 36 -13.04 -7.16 -20.56
N TYR A 37 -13.00 -6.07 -19.77
CA TYR A 37 -11.89 -5.13 -19.78
C TYR A 37 -10.56 -5.83 -19.49
N TYR A 38 -10.47 -6.58 -18.39
CA TYR A 38 -9.22 -7.25 -18.01
C TYR A 38 -8.81 -8.34 -19.00
N LEU A 39 -9.77 -9.01 -19.63
CA LEU A 39 -9.50 -9.95 -20.72
C LEU A 39 -8.96 -9.25 -21.96
N ALA A 40 -9.50 -8.09 -22.32
CA ALA A 40 -9.06 -7.33 -23.47
C ALA A 40 -7.64 -6.75 -23.29
N VAL A 41 -7.27 -6.36 -22.07
CA VAL A 41 -5.91 -5.88 -21.74
C VAL A 41 -5.02 -6.97 -21.14
N ALA A 42 -5.39 -8.25 -21.29
CA ALA A 42 -4.76 -9.36 -20.54
C ALA A 42 -3.26 -9.46 -20.79
N GLU A 43 -2.76 -9.21 -22.00
CA GLU A 43 -1.33 -9.26 -22.30
C GLU A 43 -0.54 -8.28 -21.43
N GLY A 44 -0.98 -7.02 -21.33
CA GLY A 44 -0.35 -6.00 -20.50
C GLY A 44 -0.61 -6.19 -19.00
N ALA A 45 -1.85 -6.52 -18.62
CA ALA A 45 -2.21 -6.74 -17.22
C ALA A 45 -1.42 -7.91 -16.61
N LEU A 46 -1.25 -9.01 -17.36
CA LEU A 46 -0.47 -10.17 -16.93
C LEU A 46 1.01 -9.84 -16.77
N ARG A 47 1.58 -8.91 -17.54
CA ARG A 47 2.97 -8.47 -17.33
C ARG A 47 3.23 -7.96 -15.90
N GLY A 48 2.23 -7.34 -15.30
CA GLY A 48 2.29 -6.84 -13.92
C GLY A 48 1.95 -7.86 -12.82
N VAL A 49 1.23 -8.95 -13.12
CA VAL A 49 0.73 -9.89 -12.08
C VAL A 49 1.13 -11.35 -12.26
N ARG A 50 1.61 -11.75 -13.44
CA ARG A 50 1.83 -13.16 -13.79
C ARG A 50 2.87 -13.79 -12.87
N GLY A 51 2.50 -14.93 -12.28
CA GLY A 51 3.36 -15.67 -11.36
C GLY A 51 3.54 -15.01 -9.98
N ARG A 52 2.87 -13.89 -9.71
CA ARG A 52 3.01 -13.17 -8.44
C ARG A 52 1.91 -13.57 -7.47
N PRO A 53 2.22 -13.87 -6.20
CA PRO A 53 1.19 -13.95 -5.18
C PRO A 53 0.54 -12.59 -4.98
N MET A 54 -0.78 -12.58 -4.76
CA MET A 54 -1.57 -11.36 -4.68
C MET A 54 -2.46 -11.31 -3.45
N VAL A 55 -2.55 -10.10 -2.86
CA VAL A 55 -3.61 -9.76 -1.91
C VAL A 55 -4.87 -9.41 -2.68
N LEU A 56 -5.96 -10.10 -2.42
CA LEU A 56 -7.24 -9.85 -3.07
C LEU A 56 -8.01 -8.77 -2.30
N LYS A 57 -8.26 -7.63 -2.94
CA LYS A 57 -9.13 -6.58 -2.41
C LYS A 57 -10.46 -6.61 -3.15
N ARG A 58 -11.49 -7.11 -2.47
CA ARG A 58 -12.73 -7.56 -3.11
C ARG A 58 -13.89 -6.63 -2.79
N PHE A 59 -14.54 -6.14 -3.83
CA PHE A 59 -15.73 -5.28 -3.81
C PHE A 59 -16.95 -6.07 -4.23
N VAL A 60 -17.32 -7.06 -3.40
CA VAL A 60 -18.36 -8.03 -3.76
C VAL A 60 -19.71 -7.36 -4.01
N LYS A 61 -19.98 -6.22 -3.38
CA LYS A 61 -21.22 -5.45 -3.51
C LYS A 61 -21.08 -4.14 -4.31
N GLY A 62 -19.95 -3.94 -5.00
CA GLY A 62 -19.61 -2.67 -5.66
C GLY A 62 -18.65 -1.81 -4.83
N ILE A 63 -18.14 -0.74 -5.43
CA ILE A 63 -17.07 0.08 -4.84
C ILE A 63 -17.52 1.03 -3.73
N ASP A 64 -18.83 1.30 -3.65
CA ASP A 64 -19.43 2.17 -2.62
C ASP A 64 -19.55 1.46 -1.25
N GLU A 65 -19.31 0.15 -1.22
CA GLU A 65 -19.38 -0.69 -0.04
C GLU A 65 -17.97 -1.06 0.48
N GLU A 66 -17.87 -1.49 1.74
CA GLU A 66 -16.58 -1.83 2.34
C GLU A 66 -15.90 -3.01 1.61
N ALA A 67 -14.63 -2.82 1.27
CA ALA A 67 -13.82 -3.85 0.63
C ALA A 67 -13.40 -4.96 1.59
N ILE A 68 -13.41 -6.20 1.11
CA ILE A 68 -12.85 -7.35 1.82
C ILE A 68 -11.38 -7.51 1.42
N TRP A 69 -10.47 -7.39 2.39
CA TRP A 69 -9.06 -7.66 2.21
C TRP A 69 -8.76 -9.13 2.52
N GLN A 70 -8.42 -9.90 1.50
CA GLN A 70 -8.20 -11.34 1.59
C GLN A 70 -6.80 -11.69 1.11
N LYS A 71 -5.90 -12.00 2.04
CA LYS A 71 -4.58 -12.56 1.72
C LYS A 71 -4.66 -14.05 1.42
N ARG A 72 -5.31 -14.81 2.31
CA ARG A 72 -5.46 -16.26 2.16
C ARG A 72 -6.45 -16.60 1.04
N ALA A 73 -6.00 -17.40 0.08
CA ALA A 73 -6.82 -17.93 -0.98
C ALA A 73 -8.08 -18.64 -0.45
N PRO A 74 -9.23 -18.54 -1.15
CA PRO A 74 -10.42 -19.31 -0.80
C PRO A 74 -10.11 -20.82 -0.73
N THR A 75 -10.65 -21.50 0.29
CA THR A 75 -10.56 -22.96 0.42
C THR A 75 -11.25 -23.66 -0.75
N LYS A 76 -12.42 -23.14 -1.16
CA LYS A 76 -13.12 -23.58 -2.37
C LYS A 76 -12.64 -22.73 -3.55
N ARG A 77 -11.80 -23.31 -4.40
CA ARG A 77 -11.30 -22.71 -5.65
C ARG A 77 -11.12 -23.82 -6.70
N PRO A 78 -11.13 -23.50 -8.00
CA PRO A 78 -10.74 -24.47 -9.02
C PRO A 78 -9.31 -24.99 -8.80
N ASP A 79 -9.07 -26.26 -9.11
CA ASP A 79 -7.77 -26.93 -8.89
C ASP A 79 -6.62 -26.28 -9.67
N TRP A 80 -6.94 -25.61 -10.78
CA TRP A 80 -5.97 -24.89 -11.61
C TRP A 80 -5.59 -23.51 -11.07
N ILE A 81 -6.18 -23.05 -9.95
CA ILE A 81 -5.74 -21.83 -9.27
C ILE A 81 -4.58 -22.16 -8.31
N GLU A 82 -3.39 -21.75 -8.73
CA GLU A 82 -2.17 -21.85 -7.94
C GLU A 82 -2.18 -20.90 -6.73
N VAL A 83 -1.43 -21.31 -5.70
CA VAL A 83 -1.19 -20.51 -4.50
C VAL A 83 0.28 -20.60 -4.10
N ALA A 84 0.79 -19.56 -3.43
CA ALA A 84 2.12 -19.54 -2.84
C ALA A 84 2.05 -19.16 -1.36
N GLU A 85 2.78 -19.87 -0.50
CA GLU A 85 2.77 -19.61 0.94
C GLU A 85 3.73 -18.48 1.32
N LEU A 86 3.19 -17.30 1.60
CA LEU A 86 3.96 -16.15 2.06
C LEU A 86 4.09 -16.14 3.59
N LYS A 87 5.32 -16.05 4.10
CA LYS A 87 5.61 -15.92 5.54
C LYS A 87 5.82 -14.46 5.93
N TYR A 88 5.06 -13.99 6.92
CA TYR A 88 5.09 -12.61 7.41
C TYR A 88 6.05 -12.46 8.60
N ALA A 89 6.49 -11.22 8.83
CA ALA A 89 7.35 -10.87 9.99
C ALA A 89 6.73 -11.23 11.35
N SER A 90 5.40 -11.38 11.42
CA SER A 90 4.72 -11.82 12.65
C SER A 90 4.89 -13.33 12.95
N GLY A 91 5.56 -14.10 12.09
CA GLY A 91 5.65 -15.56 12.17
C GLY A 91 4.42 -16.31 11.65
N ARG A 92 3.42 -15.60 11.10
CA ARG A 92 2.25 -16.20 10.46
C ARG A 92 2.52 -16.41 8.98
N SER A 93 1.76 -17.26 8.33
CA SER A 93 1.76 -17.43 6.87
C SER A 93 0.36 -17.42 6.28
N ALA A 94 0.26 -17.17 4.97
CA ALA A 94 -0.94 -17.39 4.18
C ALA A 94 -0.58 -17.90 2.79
N GLU A 95 -1.36 -18.84 2.29
CA GLU A 95 -1.37 -19.20 0.87
C GLU A 95 -2.11 -18.11 0.11
N GLU A 96 -1.39 -17.32 -0.68
CA GLU A 96 -1.96 -16.25 -1.50
C GLU A 96 -2.15 -16.73 -2.94
N VAL A 97 -3.17 -16.22 -3.63
CA VAL A 97 -3.48 -16.61 -5.01
C VAL A 97 -2.37 -16.17 -5.96
N VAL A 98 -1.97 -17.04 -6.88
CA VAL A 98 -1.01 -16.75 -7.95
C VAL A 98 -1.75 -16.73 -9.29
N VAL A 99 -1.71 -15.59 -9.99
CA VAL A 99 -2.33 -15.44 -11.31
C VAL A 99 -1.32 -15.84 -12.39
N ARG A 100 -1.64 -16.82 -13.26
CA ARG A 100 -0.70 -17.31 -14.29
C ARG A 100 -1.10 -16.98 -15.73
N ASP A 101 -2.39 -16.80 -15.96
CA ASP A 101 -2.99 -16.62 -17.28
C ASP A 101 -4.30 -15.82 -17.20
N ALA A 102 -4.91 -15.59 -18.37
CA ALA A 102 -6.14 -14.82 -18.51
C ALA A 102 -7.35 -15.50 -17.83
N ALA A 103 -7.36 -16.84 -17.68
CA ALA A 103 -8.42 -17.54 -16.97
C ALA A 103 -8.34 -17.26 -15.45
N ALA A 104 -7.14 -17.31 -14.88
CA ALA A 104 -6.92 -16.95 -13.48
C ALA A 104 -7.22 -15.47 -13.23
N LEU A 105 -6.89 -14.59 -14.18
CA LEU A 105 -7.24 -13.17 -14.13
C LEU A 105 -8.77 -12.96 -14.11
N ALA A 106 -9.49 -13.56 -15.05
CA ALA A 106 -10.95 -13.50 -15.07
C ALA A 106 -11.58 -14.05 -13.79
N TRP A 107 -11.02 -15.14 -13.24
CA TRP A 107 -11.50 -15.73 -12.00
C TRP A 107 -11.32 -14.79 -10.79
N VAL A 108 -10.15 -14.16 -10.61
CA VAL A 108 -9.96 -13.22 -9.48
C VAL A 108 -10.87 -11.99 -9.60
N VAL A 109 -11.11 -11.50 -10.82
CA VAL A 109 -12.05 -10.39 -11.07
C VAL A 109 -13.48 -10.81 -10.77
N ASN A 110 -13.88 -12.03 -11.15
CA ASN A 110 -15.20 -12.59 -10.83
C ASN A 110 -15.46 -12.72 -9.32
N LEU A 111 -14.41 -12.94 -8.50
CA LEU A 111 -14.48 -12.89 -7.04
C LEU A 111 -14.74 -11.48 -6.49
N GLY A 112 -14.72 -10.46 -7.33
CA GLY A 112 -14.92 -9.05 -7.00
C GLY A 112 -13.63 -8.26 -6.85
N CYS A 113 -12.48 -8.77 -7.30
CA CYS A 113 -11.25 -7.97 -7.29
C CYS A 113 -11.35 -6.86 -8.32
N VAL A 114 -11.33 -5.61 -7.86
CA VAL A 114 -11.34 -4.43 -8.74
C VAL A 114 -9.91 -4.01 -9.06
N ASP A 115 -9.07 -3.83 -8.04
CA ASP A 115 -7.65 -3.57 -8.20
C ASP A 115 -6.81 -4.85 -7.98
N LEU A 116 -5.76 -5.00 -8.78
CA LEU A 116 -4.77 -6.07 -8.72
C LEU A 116 -3.59 -5.63 -7.84
N ASN A 117 -3.28 -6.38 -6.78
CA ASN A 117 -2.26 -6.00 -5.79
C ASN A 117 -1.20 -7.11 -5.58
N PRO A 118 -0.26 -7.29 -6.53
CA PRO A 118 0.81 -8.29 -6.42
C PRO A 118 1.96 -7.87 -5.51
N HIS A 119 2.60 -8.86 -4.88
CA HIS A 119 3.93 -8.71 -4.28
C HIS A 119 4.99 -8.54 -5.40
N PRO A 120 6.13 -7.89 -5.13
CA PRO A 120 7.19 -7.69 -6.13
C PRO A 120 8.07 -8.94 -6.33
N VAL A 121 7.53 -10.14 -6.08
CA VAL A 121 8.22 -11.43 -6.18
C VAL A 121 7.43 -12.39 -7.03
N LEU A 122 8.09 -13.41 -7.57
CA LEU A 122 7.47 -14.55 -8.21
C LEU A 122 7.25 -15.67 -7.19
N ALA A 123 6.26 -16.53 -7.44
CA ALA A 123 5.90 -17.65 -6.55
C ALA A 123 7.06 -18.63 -6.32
N GLU A 124 7.99 -18.70 -7.27
CA GLU A 124 9.17 -19.56 -7.24
C GLU A 124 10.26 -19.07 -6.27
N ASP A 125 10.37 -17.76 -6.02
CA ASP A 125 11.28 -17.19 -5.02
C ASP A 125 10.64 -15.97 -4.32
N LEU A 126 10.04 -16.23 -3.16
CA LEU A 126 9.29 -15.24 -2.38
C LEU A 126 10.16 -14.28 -1.57
N ASP A 127 11.48 -14.44 -1.58
CA ASP A 127 12.40 -13.62 -0.79
C ASP A 127 13.24 -12.65 -1.64
N ARG A 128 13.28 -12.85 -2.97
CA ARG A 128 14.06 -12.03 -3.91
C ARG A 128 13.19 -11.31 -4.92
N PRO A 129 12.87 -10.02 -4.68
CA PRO A 129 12.10 -9.24 -5.63
C PRO A 129 12.77 -9.13 -7.00
N ASP A 130 11.96 -9.16 -8.04
CA ASP A 130 12.37 -8.94 -9.45
C ASP A 130 11.91 -7.57 -9.97
N GLU A 131 11.40 -6.71 -9.09
CA GLU A 131 11.01 -5.33 -9.39
C GLU A 131 11.50 -4.37 -8.29
N LEU A 132 12.10 -3.26 -8.72
CA LEU A 132 12.23 -2.05 -7.92
C LEU A 132 11.03 -1.14 -8.24
N ARG A 133 10.36 -0.63 -7.20
CA ARG A 133 9.17 0.23 -7.36
C ARG A 133 9.42 1.61 -6.77
N ILE A 134 9.34 2.65 -7.59
CA ILE A 134 9.38 4.04 -7.15
C ILE A 134 7.94 4.52 -7.08
N ASP A 135 7.51 4.95 -5.90
CA ASP A 135 6.15 5.46 -5.65
C ASP A 135 6.24 6.95 -5.29
N LEU A 136 5.60 7.79 -6.11
CA LEU A 136 5.59 9.23 -5.98
C LEU A 136 4.25 9.66 -5.39
N ASP A 137 4.28 9.97 -4.10
CA ASP A 137 3.11 10.28 -3.28
C ASP A 137 3.07 11.80 -2.99
N PRO A 138 2.17 12.57 -3.62
CA PRO A 138 2.07 14.00 -3.35
C PRO A 138 1.55 14.27 -1.93
N VAL A 139 2.25 15.15 -1.19
CA VAL A 139 1.67 15.77 0.01
C VAL A 139 0.52 16.71 -0.39
N PRO A 140 -0.40 17.05 0.52
CA PRO A 140 -1.47 18.00 0.21
C PRO A 140 -0.92 19.32 -0.35
N GLY A 141 -1.52 19.84 -1.41
CA GLY A 141 -1.12 21.10 -2.07
C GLY A 141 -0.14 20.95 -3.23
N VAL A 142 0.37 19.74 -3.51
CA VAL A 142 1.22 19.48 -4.67
C VAL A 142 0.38 19.34 -5.93
N GLU A 143 0.74 20.11 -6.96
CA GLU A 143 0.12 20.08 -8.28
C GLU A 143 0.65 18.93 -9.13
N TRP A 144 -0.17 18.41 -10.06
CA TRP A 144 0.19 17.26 -10.91
C TRP A 144 1.50 17.46 -11.68
N ARG A 145 1.73 18.67 -12.20
CA ARG A 145 2.96 19.02 -12.92
C ARG A 145 4.22 18.78 -12.07
N GLN A 146 4.17 19.08 -10.77
CA GLN A 146 5.31 18.85 -9.88
C GLN A 146 5.59 17.34 -9.71
N ILE A 147 4.55 16.49 -9.74
CA ILE A 147 4.71 15.03 -9.69
C ILE A 147 5.41 14.53 -10.96
N VAL A 148 5.05 15.08 -12.12
CA VAL A 148 5.66 14.76 -13.42
C VAL A 148 7.12 15.21 -13.49
N GLU A 149 7.44 16.40 -12.95
CA GLU A 149 8.82 16.89 -12.83
C GLU A 149 9.66 15.95 -11.95
N VAL A 150 9.13 15.55 -10.79
CA VAL A 150 9.80 14.57 -9.91
C VAL A 150 9.94 13.19 -10.57
N ALA A 151 8.96 12.76 -11.37
CA ALA A 151 9.04 11.52 -12.13
C ALA A 151 10.17 11.56 -13.18
N THR A 152 10.39 12.71 -13.80
CA THR A 152 11.48 12.92 -14.75
C THR A 152 12.84 12.83 -14.05
N VAL A 153 13.00 13.47 -12.88
CA VAL A 153 14.22 13.34 -12.07
C VAL A 153 14.44 11.88 -11.65
N ALA A 154 13.40 11.18 -11.23
CA ALA A 154 13.49 9.75 -10.87
C ALA A 154 13.91 8.88 -12.06
N LYS A 155 13.45 9.18 -13.29
CA LYS A 155 13.90 8.51 -14.52
C LYS A 155 15.40 8.68 -14.73
N GLU A 156 15.91 9.90 -14.57
CA GLU A 156 17.34 10.20 -14.74
C GLU A 156 18.19 9.44 -13.72
N VAL A 157 17.79 9.46 -12.44
CA VAL A 157 18.47 8.70 -11.38
C VAL A 157 18.50 7.20 -11.72
N LEU A 158 17.38 6.61 -12.14
CA LEU A 158 17.37 5.20 -12.56
C LEU A 158 18.32 4.94 -13.74
N SER A 159 18.30 5.82 -14.74
CA SER A 159 19.11 5.69 -15.96
C SER A 159 20.61 5.81 -15.67
N ASP A 160 21.02 6.75 -14.82
CA ASP A 160 22.40 6.93 -14.36
C ASP A 160 22.96 5.68 -13.66
N HIS A 161 22.06 4.85 -13.12
CA HIS A 161 22.39 3.60 -12.43
C HIS A 161 22.07 2.34 -13.25
N GLY A 162 21.85 2.48 -14.56
CA GLY A 162 21.67 1.35 -15.47
C GLY A 162 20.32 0.63 -15.33
N LEU A 163 19.31 1.31 -14.78
CA LEU A 163 17.95 0.80 -14.63
C LEU A 163 17.03 1.47 -15.64
N THR A 164 16.26 0.67 -16.37
CA THR A 164 15.20 1.19 -17.25
C THR A 164 13.93 1.40 -16.43
N GLY A 165 13.51 2.66 -16.30
CA GLY A 165 12.25 3.03 -15.65
C GLY A 165 11.05 2.84 -16.57
N TRP A 166 9.95 2.33 -16.04
CA TRP A 166 8.69 2.07 -16.72
C TRP A 166 7.58 2.85 -15.99
N PRO A 167 7.08 3.96 -16.56
CA PRO A 167 6.20 4.88 -15.86
C PRO A 167 4.74 4.43 -15.95
N LYS A 168 3.96 4.73 -14.90
CA LYS A 168 2.50 4.60 -14.91
C LYS A 168 1.84 5.59 -13.96
N THR A 169 0.64 6.03 -14.32
CA THR A 169 -0.22 6.69 -13.33
C THR A 169 -0.61 5.69 -12.24
N SER A 170 -0.81 6.15 -11.00
CA SER A 170 -1.34 5.26 -9.96
C SER A 170 -2.83 4.94 -10.18
N GLY A 171 -3.58 5.77 -10.92
CA GLY A 171 -5.05 5.77 -10.92
C GLY A 171 -5.64 6.27 -9.59
N SER A 172 -4.85 7.00 -8.80
CA SER A 172 -5.30 7.72 -7.60
C SER A 172 -4.72 9.14 -7.64
N ARG A 173 -3.85 9.51 -6.71
CA ARG A 173 -3.20 10.83 -6.68
C ARG A 173 -1.73 10.81 -7.08
N GLY A 174 -1.07 9.65 -6.98
CA GLY A 174 0.37 9.52 -7.19
C GLY A 174 0.75 8.98 -8.57
N PHE A 175 2.05 8.72 -8.73
CA PHE A 175 2.67 8.22 -9.95
C PHE A 175 3.68 7.13 -9.60
N HIS A 176 3.77 6.05 -10.37
CA HIS A 176 4.73 4.98 -10.09
C HIS A 176 5.70 4.82 -11.26
N ILE A 177 6.95 4.46 -10.95
CA ILE A 177 7.95 4.05 -11.93
C ILE A 177 8.49 2.70 -11.49
N PHE A 178 8.36 1.68 -12.34
CA PHE A 178 8.90 0.35 -12.07
C PHE A 178 10.23 0.18 -12.79
N ALA A 179 11.13 -0.63 -12.23
CA ALA A 179 12.31 -1.10 -12.92
C ALA A 179 12.43 -2.60 -12.72
N ARG A 180 12.56 -3.34 -13.82
CA ARG A 180 12.81 -4.79 -13.80
C ARG A 180 14.25 -5.02 -13.34
N ILE A 181 14.45 -5.88 -12.34
CA ILE A 181 15.76 -6.18 -11.79
C ILE A 181 16.04 -7.69 -11.83
N GLU A 182 17.31 -8.08 -11.76
CA GLU A 182 17.64 -9.48 -11.52
C GLU A 182 17.18 -9.92 -10.12
N PRO A 183 16.54 -11.09 -9.94
CA PRO A 183 16.03 -11.55 -8.64
C PRO A 183 17.15 -12.13 -7.77
N ARG A 184 18.16 -11.32 -7.43
CA ARG A 184 19.35 -11.71 -6.64
C ARG A 184 19.33 -11.15 -5.22
N TRP A 185 18.66 -10.01 -5.04
CA TRP A 185 18.68 -9.22 -3.80
C TRP A 185 17.50 -9.53 -2.90
N LEU A 186 17.70 -9.43 -1.59
CA LEU A 186 16.61 -9.56 -0.63
C LEU A 186 15.85 -8.24 -0.52
N TYR A 187 14.61 -8.29 0.00
CA TYR A 187 13.79 -7.08 0.26
C TYR A 187 14.53 -5.92 0.94
N LYS A 188 15.43 -6.21 1.89
CA LYS A 188 16.20 -5.16 2.60
C LYS A 188 17.11 -4.37 1.65
N ASP A 189 17.67 -5.03 0.64
CA ASP A 189 18.61 -4.46 -0.31
C ASP A 189 17.84 -3.69 -1.39
N VAL A 190 16.72 -4.25 -1.87
CA VAL A 190 15.80 -3.56 -2.80
C VAL A 190 15.21 -2.29 -2.15
N ARG A 191 14.80 -2.37 -0.88
CA ARG A 191 14.32 -1.20 -0.13
C ARG A 191 15.43 -0.17 0.07
N LEU A 192 16.67 -0.59 0.35
CA LEU A 192 17.81 0.34 0.46
C LEU A 192 18.10 1.03 -0.88
N ALA A 193 18.01 0.31 -2.00
CA ALA A 193 18.13 0.90 -3.33
C ALA A 193 17.01 1.92 -3.59
N ALA A 194 15.76 1.62 -3.25
CA ALA A 194 14.65 2.55 -3.35
C ALA A 194 14.83 3.80 -2.48
N GLU A 195 15.30 3.63 -1.23
CA GLU A 195 15.64 4.73 -0.32
C GLU A 195 16.78 5.59 -0.89
N THR A 196 17.72 4.98 -1.61
CA THR A 196 18.81 5.68 -2.28
C THR A 196 18.31 6.49 -3.47
N VAL A 197 17.40 5.94 -4.29
CA VAL A 197 16.71 6.72 -5.34
C VAL A 197 15.96 7.89 -4.73
N ALA A 198 15.20 7.67 -3.66
CA ALA A 198 14.45 8.73 -2.98
C ALA A 198 15.35 9.89 -2.51
N ARG A 199 16.48 9.57 -1.88
CA ARG A 199 17.45 10.58 -1.43
C ARG A 199 18.12 11.31 -2.58
N GLU A 200 18.48 10.60 -3.64
CA GLU A 200 19.11 11.21 -4.81
C GLU A 200 18.13 12.11 -5.58
N VAL A 201 16.87 11.72 -5.67
CA VAL A 201 15.80 12.57 -6.22
C VAL A 201 15.61 13.83 -5.36
N GLU A 202 15.57 13.70 -4.03
CA GLU A 202 15.52 14.86 -3.12
C GLU A 202 16.77 15.75 -3.25
N ASN A 203 17.96 15.19 -3.45
CA ASN A 203 19.18 15.98 -3.68
C ASN A 203 19.11 16.79 -4.97
N ARG A 204 18.55 16.22 -6.05
CA ARG A 204 18.44 16.88 -7.36
C ARG A 204 17.27 17.86 -7.46
N ALA A 205 16.21 17.65 -6.68
CA ALA A 205 15.02 18.48 -6.67
C ALA A 205 14.51 18.75 -5.23
N PRO A 206 15.30 19.44 -4.39
CA PRO A 206 15.02 19.56 -2.94
C PRO A 206 13.75 20.36 -2.61
N ASP A 207 13.31 21.24 -3.53
CA ASP A 207 12.08 22.04 -3.37
C ASP A 207 10.82 21.28 -3.85
N LEU A 208 11.00 20.18 -4.59
CA LEU A 208 9.89 19.42 -5.21
C LEU A 208 9.71 18.04 -4.62
N ALA A 209 10.77 17.40 -4.11
CA ALA A 209 10.75 16.02 -3.64
C ALA A 209 11.27 15.88 -2.22
N THR A 210 10.83 14.84 -1.53
CA THR A 210 11.34 14.52 -0.20
C THR A 210 11.46 13.02 0.06
N SER A 211 12.52 12.62 0.75
CA SER A 211 12.71 11.27 1.28
C SER A 211 12.47 11.19 2.79
N LYS A 212 11.99 12.27 3.42
CA LYS A 212 11.85 12.36 4.87
C LYS A 212 10.84 11.36 5.41
N TRP A 213 11.29 10.59 6.41
CA TRP A 213 10.50 9.52 7.01
C TRP A 213 9.20 10.04 7.66
N TRP A 214 9.27 11.17 8.36
CA TRP A 214 8.17 11.66 9.17
C TRP A 214 7.24 12.56 8.37
N LYS A 215 5.94 12.24 8.36
CA LYS A 215 4.93 13.00 7.63
C LYS A 215 4.96 14.50 7.92
N GLU A 216 5.20 14.87 9.18
CA GLU A 216 5.31 16.26 9.61
C GLU A 216 6.50 17.05 9.01
N GLU A 217 7.52 16.36 8.49
CA GLU A 217 8.71 17.01 7.91
C GLU A 217 8.66 17.07 6.37
N ARG A 218 7.66 16.41 5.76
CA ARG A 218 7.54 16.27 4.30
C ARG A 218 6.96 17.53 3.69
N GLN A 219 7.61 17.98 2.61
CA GLN A 219 7.12 18.98 1.67
C GLN A 219 7.31 18.44 0.26
N GLY A 220 6.47 18.84 -0.68
CA GLY A 220 6.52 18.35 -2.06
C GLY A 220 6.11 16.87 -2.23
N VAL A 221 6.68 16.20 -3.21
CA VAL A 221 6.39 14.80 -3.56
C VAL A 221 7.22 13.87 -2.68
N PHE A 222 6.56 13.04 -1.89
CA PHE A 222 7.24 12.00 -1.11
C PHE A 222 7.58 10.82 -2.01
N VAL A 223 8.86 10.46 -2.10
CA VAL A 223 9.29 9.25 -2.79
C VAL A 223 9.24 8.06 -1.82
N ASP A 224 8.13 7.30 -1.82
CA ASP A 224 7.87 6.26 -0.82
C ASP A 224 8.66 4.97 -1.07
N PHE A 225 9.89 4.96 -0.57
CA PHE A 225 10.76 3.78 -0.60
C PHE A 225 10.21 2.58 0.20
N ASN A 226 9.25 2.76 1.12
CA ASN A 226 8.73 1.65 1.92
C ASN A 226 7.81 0.70 1.14
N GLN A 227 7.35 1.08 -0.06
CA GLN A 227 6.60 0.17 -0.93
C GLN A 227 7.43 -1.06 -1.35
N ASN A 228 8.76 -0.99 -1.22
CA ASN A 228 9.68 -2.11 -1.46
C ASN A 228 9.94 -2.97 -0.22
N ALA A 229 9.29 -2.70 0.91
CA ALA A 229 9.37 -3.58 2.08
C ALA A 229 8.54 -4.85 1.86
N LYS A 230 8.94 -5.95 2.54
CA LYS A 230 8.16 -7.20 2.52
C LYS A 230 6.73 -6.95 3.01
N ASP A 231 5.76 -7.66 2.41
CA ASP A 231 4.32 -7.53 2.70
C ASP A 231 3.71 -6.17 2.30
N ARG A 232 4.32 -5.49 1.32
CA ARG A 232 3.75 -4.31 0.65
C ARG A 232 3.39 -4.66 -0.78
N THR A 233 2.15 -4.38 -1.13
CA THR A 233 1.62 -4.55 -2.48
C THR A 233 1.29 -3.19 -3.07
N VAL A 234 1.51 -3.07 -4.37
CA VAL A 234 1.27 -1.86 -5.14
C VAL A 234 0.28 -2.22 -6.24
N ALA A 235 -0.68 -1.34 -6.53
CA ALA A 235 -1.61 -1.56 -7.63
C ALA A 235 -0.84 -1.81 -8.94
N SER A 236 -1.14 -2.92 -9.61
CA SER A 236 -0.49 -3.35 -10.85
C SER A 236 -0.76 -2.39 -12.02
N ALA A 237 0.05 -2.49 -13.08
CA ALA A 237 -0.31 -2.00 -14.40
C ALA A 237 -1.71 -2.50 -14.83
N TYR A 238 -2.47 -1.65 -15.52
CA TYR A 238 -3.84 -1.88 -16.00
C TYR A 238 -4.90 -2.12 -14.92
N SER A 239 -4.52 -2.02 -13.65
CA SER A 239 -5.42 -2.21 -12.51
C SER A 239 -6.44 -1.08 -12.45
N VAL A 240 -7.73 -1.41 -12.64
CA VAL A 240 -8.85 -0.49 -12.40
C VAL A 240 -8.88 -0.15 -10.92
N ARG A 241 -9.03 1.13 -10.58
CA ARG A 241 -9.02 1.61 -9.21
C ARG A 241 -10.46 1.76 -8.70
N PRO A 242 -10.71 1.45 -7.41
CA PRO A 242 -12.04 1.53 -6.82
C PRO A 242 -12.40 2.98 -6.47
N VAL A 243 -12.64 3.77 -7.50
CA VAL A 243 -13.05 5.18 -7.44
C VAL A 243 -14.19 5.40 -8.45
N PRO A 244 -15.04 6.43 -8.26
CA PRO A 244 -16.28 6.56 -9.01
C PRO A 244 -16.14 6.55 -10.53
N ASP A 245 -15.07 7.14 -11.06
CA ASP A 245 -14.78 7.26 -12.49
C ASP A 245 -14.12 6.01 -13.11
N ALA A 246 -13.92 4.94 -12.33
CA ALA A 246 -13.26 3.71 -12.76
C ALA A 246 -11.88 3.95 -13.41
N ARG A 247 -11.12 4.95 -12.93
CA ARG A 247 -9.78 5.21 -13.46
C ARG A 247 -8.80 4.06 -13.23
N VAL A 248 -7.81 3.99 -14.09
CA VAL A 248 -6.88 2.87 -14.20
C VAL A 248 -5.47 3.30 -13.83
N SER A 249 -4.73 2.42 -13.15
CA SER A 249 -3.29 2.57 -13.04
C SER A 249 -2.64 2.27 -14.39
N THR A 250 -2.36 3.31 -15.16
CA THR A 250 -2.17 3.20 -16.61
C THR A 250 -0.70 3.26 -16.96
N PRO A 251 -0.11 2.20 -17.54
CA PRO A 251 1.22 2.23 -18.12
C PRO A 251 1.34 3.29 -19.19
N LEU A 252 2.47 3.99 -19.19
CA LEU A 252 2.76 5.06 -20.12
C LEU A 252 4.09 4.82 -20.85
N ALA A 253 4.19 5.36 -22.06
CA ALA A 253 5.48 5.65 -22.68
C ALA A 253 6.07 6.93 -22.05
N TRP A 254 7.40 7.11 -22.11
CA TRP A 254 8.03 8.26 -21.45
C TRP A 254 7.74 9.61 -22.13
N ASP A 255 7.50 9.61 -23.44
CA ASP A 255 7.19 10.79 -24.24
C ASP A 255 5.81 11.39 -23.93
N GLU A 256 4.86 10.58 -23.43
CA GLU A 256 3.55 11.07 -23.02
C GLU A 256 3.46 11.53 -21.55
N VAL A 257 4.49 11.28 -20.73
CA VAL A 257 4.45 11.57 -19.28
C VAL A 257 4.26 13.07 -19.00
N ALA A 258 4.88 13.94 -19.80
CA ALA A 258 4.84 15.39 -19.61
C ALA A 258 3.41 15.96 -19.65
N ASP A 259 2.58 15.44 -20.54
CA ASP A 259 1.24 15.96 -20.84
C ASP A 259 0.11 15.06 -20.29
N CYS A 260 0.47 13.95 -19.63
CA CYS A 260 -0.53 12.99 -19.18
C CYS A 260 -1.44 13.58 -18.09
N ARG A 261 -2.72 13.22 -18.14
CA ARG A 261 -3.73 13.62 -17.18
C ARG A 261 -4.35 12.38 -16.53
N PRO A 262 -4.12 12.13 -15.22
CA PRO A 262 -4.45 10.85 -14.60
C PRO A 262 -5.95 10.59 -14.52
N ASP A 263 -6.76 11.64 -14.46
CA ASP A 263 -8.22 11.63 -14.49
C ASP A 263 -8.80 11.18 -15.84
N HIS A 264 -8.04 11.32 -16.93
CA HIS A 264 -8.50 10.91 -18.27
C HIS A 264 -8.42 9.39 -18.49
N PHE A 265 -7.57 8.69 -17.74
CA PHE A 265 -7.36 7.26 -17.91
C PHE A 265 -8.44 6.42 -17.22
N THR A 266 -9.66 6.53 -17.70
CA THR A 266 -10.81 5.70 -17.28
C THR A 266 -10.78 4.34 -17.96
N LEU A 267 -11.53 3.38 -17.41
CA LEU A 267 -11.64 2.02 -17.95
C LEU A 267 -11.92 2.00 -19.48
N PRO A 268 -12.91 2.75 -20.02
CA PRO A 268 -13.14 2.78 -21.48
C PRO A 268 -11.99 3.39 -22.28
N VAL A 269 -11.40 4.49 -21.77
CA VAL A 269 -10.30 5.19 -22.47
C VAL A 269 -9.05 4.33 -22.54
N VAL A 270 -8.71 3.63 -21.46
CA VAL A 270 -7.54 2.74 -21.45
C VAL A 270 -7.74 1.53 -22.34
N LEU A 271 -8.96 1.01 -22.42
CA LEU A 271 -9.29 -0.07 -23.35
C LEU A 271 -9.06 0.36 -24.82
N GLU A 272 -9.57 1.52 -25.21
CA GLU A 272 -9.37 2.08 -26.56
C GLU A 272 -7.87 2.28 -26.86
N ARG A 273 -7.13 2.88 -25.91
CA ARG A 273 -5.68 3.09 -26.05
C ARG A 273 -4.92 1.79 -26.23
N PHE A 274 -5.25 0.76 -25.45
CA PHE A 274 -4.61 -0.54 -25.56
C PHE A 274 -4.88 -1.20 -26.91
N GLN A 275 -6.11 -1.11 -27.42
CA GLN A 275 -6.47 -1.64 -28.73
C GLN A 275 -5.76 -0.90 -29.88
N ALA A 276 -5.55 0.41 -29.74
CA ALA A 276 -4.91 1.22 -30.77
C ALA A 276 -3.37 1.10 -30.77
N GLY A 277 -2.75 1.06 -29.59
CA GLY A 277 -1.29 1.20 -29.42
C GLY A 277 -0.59 0.05 -28.72
N GLY A 278 -1.32 -0.94 -28.21
CA GLY A 278 -0.76 -2.05 -27.43
C GLY A 278 -0.27 -1.63 -26.04
N ASP A 279 0.71 -2.37 -25.52
CA ASP A 279 1.29 -2.19 -24.19
C ASP A 279 2.58 -1.35 -24.24
N PRO A 280 2.61 -0.13 -23.66
CA PRO A 280 3.85 0.67 -23.57
C PRO A 280 4.97 -0.03 -22.79
N TRP A 281 4.66 -1.05 -21.98
CA TRP A 281 5.61 -1.80 -21.18
C TRP A 281 6.06 -3.13 -21.82
N GLN A 282 5.79 -3.36 -23.12
CA GLN A 282 6.12 -4.63 -23.80
C GLN A 282 7.58 -5.08 -23.61
N GLY A 283 8.54 -4.14 -23.54
CA GLY A 283 9.97 -4.40 -23.37
C GLY A 283 10.43 -4.66 -21.93
N MET A 284 9.57 -4.51 -20.92
CA MET A 284 9.96 -4.51 -19.50
C MET A 284 10.66 -5.80 -19.06
N ASP A 285 10.13 -6.95 -19.46
CA ASP A 285 10.65 -8.26 -19.05
C ASP A 285 11.95 -8.67 -19.74
N THR A 286 12.44 -7.87 -20.68
CA THR A 286 13.76 -8.07 -21.32
C THR A 286 14.79 -7.03 -20.86
N SER A 287 14.37 -6.04 -20.07
CA SER A 287 15.19 -4.89 -19.65
C SER A 287 15.63 -5.03 -18.19
N HIS A 288 16.21 -6.17 -17.82
CA HIS A 288 16.69 -6.41 -16.45
C HIS A 288 17.90 -5.54 -16.15
N GLY A 289 17.80 -4.70 -15.12
CA GLY A 289 18.94 -3.97 -14.57
C GLY A 289 19.50 -4.58 -13.29
N THR A 290 20.60 -3.99 -12.83
CA THR A 290 21.25 -4.36 -11.56
C THR A 290 21.10 -3.26 -10.51
N LEU A 291 20.99 -3.66 -9.24
CA LEU A 291 20.97 -2.71 -8.11
C LEU A 291 22.37 -2.29 -7.64
N ASP A 292 23.44 -2.85 -8.20
CA ASP A 292 24.82 -2.62 -7.72
C ASP A 292 25.18 -1.13 -7.67
N GLY A 293 24.84 -0.36 -8.71
CA GLY A 293 25.11 1.08 -8.78
C GLY A 293 24.39 1.89 -7.68
N LEU A 294 23.12 1.56 -7.40
CA LEU A 294 22.35 2.19 -6.33
C LEU A 294 22.86 1.77 -4.96
N LEU A 295 23.24 0.51 -4.76
CA LEU A 295 23.78 0.03 -3.50
C LEU A 295 25.16 0.62 -3.20
N ASP A 296 25.97 0.89 -4.23
CA ASP A 296 27.24 1.60 -4.08
C ASP A 296 27.02 3.09 -3.78
N LEU A 297 26.02 3.72 -4.39
CA LEU A 297 25.61 5.08 -4.00
C LEU A 297 25.14 5.12 -2.53
N ALA A 298 24.37 4.12 -2.09
CA ALA A 298 23.93 4.02 -0.70
C ALA A 298 25.11 4.00 0.29
N LYS A 299 26.19 3.28 -0.05
CA LYS A 299 27.42 3.26 0.77
C LYS A 299 28.07 4.64 0.84
N ARG A 300 28.13 5.38 -0.27
CA ARG A 300 28.72 6.74 -0.33
C ARG A 300 27.88 7.76 0.44
N LEU A 301 26.55 7.70 0.31
CA LEU A 301 25.63 8.59 1.01
C LEU A 301 25.54 8.32 2.51
N GLY A 302 26.05 7.18 2.98
CA GLY A 302 25.96 6.76 4.38
C GLY A 302 24.51 6.46 4.83
N PRO A 303 24.31 6.08 6.10
CA PRO A 303 22.98 5.84 6.63
C PRO A 303 22.15 7.14 6.65
N ALA A 304 20.84 7.03 6.41
CA ALA A 304 19.93 8.16 6.64
C ALA A 304 20.06 8.68 8.08
N GLU A 305 20.00 10.00 8.24
CA GLU A 305 20.06 10.63 9.56
C GLU A 305 18.94 10.08 10.46
N LYS A 306 19.33 9.48 11.58
CA LYS A 306 18.38 9.00 12.58
C LYS A 306 18.14 10.13 13.57
N PRO A 307 16.87 10.40 13.94
CA PRO A 307 16.62 11.32 15.03
C PRO A 307 17.30 10.81 16.31
N PRO A 308 17.79 11.70 17.19
CA PRO A 308 18.54 11.31 18.38
C PRO A 308 17.73 10.33 19.24
N LYS A 309 18.34 9.20 19.60
CA LYS A 309 17.76 8.21 20.51
C LYS A 309 17.78 8.75 21.94
N GLY A 310 16.78 9.54 22.30
CA GLY A 310 16.47 9.80 23.71
C GLY A 310 15.90 8.56 24.40
N ALA A 311 16.03 8.45 25.72
CA ALA A 311 15.49 7.36 26.55
C ALA A 311 13.94 7.32 26.65
N GLY A 312 13.24 7.95 25.69
CA GLY A 312 11.79 8.12 25.70
C GLY A 312 11.17 8.17 24.31
N ARG A 313 9.89 8.53 24.23
CA ARG A 313 9.17 8.71 22.96
C ARG A 313 9.80 9.87 22.19
N ARG A 314 10.11 9.70 20.89
CA ARG A 314 10.66 10.76 20.01
C ARG A 314 9.85 12.04 20.20
N GLN A 315 10.54 13.15 20.42
CA GLN A 315 9.96 14.48 20.30
C GLN A 315 10.06 14.92 18.85
N SER A 316 8.95 15.42 18.29
CA SER A 316 8.95 16.04 16.97
C SER A 316 9.84 17.28 17.01
N THR A 317 10.69 17.45 16.00
CA THR A 317 11.42 18.69 15.73
C THR A 317 10.49 19.80 15.26
N MET A 318 9.38 19.43 14.61
CA MET A 318 8.37 20.36 14.11
C MET A 318 7.44 20.89 15.23
N PRO A 319 6.97 22.15 15.16
CA PRO A 319 6.07 22.77 16.12
C PRO A 319 4.62 22.27 15.97
N LEU A 320 4.39 21.00 16.29
CA LEU A 320 3.09 20.35 16.13
C LEU A 320 2.12 20.63 17.30
N VAL A 321 0.84 20.80 16.96
CA VAL A 321 -0.29 20.80 17.90
C VAL A 321 -1.34 19.76 17.48
N GLU A 322 -1.84 18.94 18.43
CA GLU A 322 -2.98 18.03 18.18
C GLU A 322 -4.27 18.81 18.44
N ILE A 323 -5.09 18.99 17.41
CA ILE A 323 -6.28 19.86 17.47
C ILE A 323 -7.59 19.08 17.53
N ALA A 324 -7.60 17.84 17.07
CA ALA A 324 -8.77 16.97 17.13
C ALA A 324 -8.36 15.49 17.25
N ARG A 325 -9.23 14.73 17.91
CA ARG A 325 -9.20 13.26 18.00
C ARG A 325 -10.62 12.73 17.94
N ALA A 326 -10.87 11.75 17.08
CA ALA A 326 -12.21 11.18 16.92
C ALA A 326 -12.16 9.71 16.47
N LYS A 327 -13.32 9.02 16.49
CA LYS A 327 -13.42 7.64 16.03
C LYS A 327 -13.49 7.56 14.51
N THR A 328 -14.16 8.52 13.87
CA THR A 328 -14.28 8.60 12.42
C THR A 328 -13.42 9.72 11.86
N LYS A 329 -13.11 9.64 10.57
CA LYS A 329 -12.34 10.68 9.88
C LYS A 329 -13.14 11.98 9.81
N ASP A 330 -14.43 11.89 9.51
CA ASP A 330 -15.31 13.05 9.34
C ASP A 330 -15.49 13.84 10.64
N GLU A 331 -15.63 13.15 11.77
CA GLU A 331 -15.65 13.80 13.09
C GLU A 331 -14.33 14.53 13.39
N ALA A 332 -13.19 13.94 13.01
CA ALA A 332 -11.89 14.57 13.19
C ALA A 332 -11.74 15.82 12.31
N LEU A 333 -12.21 15.76 11.05
CA LEU A 333 -12.24 16.88 10.12
C LEU A 333 -13.19 18.00 10.58
N ALA A 334 -14.37 17.65 11.11
CA ALA A 334 -15.25 18.65 11.72
C ALA A 334 -14.58 19.35 12.92
N GLY A 335 -13.73 18.61 13.66
CA GLY A 335 -12.87 19.19 14.70
C GLY A 335 -11.85 20.19 14.16
N LEU A 336 -11.29 19.92 12.98
CA LEU A 336 -10.42 20.86 12.27
C LEU A 336 -11.14 22.13 11.87
N GLU A 337 -12.33 22.04 11.29
CA GLU A 337 -13.08 23.23 10.86
C GLU A 337 -13.46 24.12 12.06
N ARG A 338 -13.87 23.52 13.19
CA ARG A 338 -14.09 24.28 14.45
C ARG A 338 -12.82 24.91 15.02
N TRP A 339 -11.65 24.33 14.78
CA TRP A 339 -10.39 24.92 15.19
C TRP A 339 -9.99 26.07 14.26
N LYS A 340 -10.13 25.90 12.95
CA LYS A 340 -9.88 26.94 11.94
C LYS A 340 -10.72 28.20 12.20
N ALA A 341 -12.01 28.03 12.48
CA ALA A 341 -12.92 29.14 12.80
C ALA A 341 -12.50 29.94 14.05
N ARG A 342 -11.80 29.30 15.01
CA ARG A 342 -11.31 29.96 16.23
C ARG A 342 -9.93 30.61 16.08
N HIS A 343 -9.19 30.27 15.02
CA HIS A 343 -7.81 30.71 14.82
C HIS A 343 -7.56 31.24 13.39
N PRO A 344 -8.37 32.20 12.88
CA PRO A 344 -8.29 32.65 11.49
C PRO A 344 -6.90 33.18 11.10
N SER A 345 -6.26 33.97 11.96
CA SER A 345 -4.91 34.51 11.73
C SER A 345 -3.79 33.45 11.69
N THR A 346 -4.04 32.27 12.29
CA THR A 346 -3.14 31.11 12.16
C THR A 346 -3.40 30.42 10.82
N VAL A 347 -4.67 30.23 10.46
CA VAL A 347 -5.07 29.54 9.23
C VAL A 347 -4.56 30.24 7.97
N GLU A 348 -4.55 31.57 7.95
CA GLU A 348 -3.98 32.37 6.84
C GLU A 348 -2.51 32.06 6.54
N LYS A 349 -1.79 31.51 7.52
CA LYS A 349 -0.36 31.17 7.42
C LYS A 349 -0.11 29.69 7.22
N LEU A 350 -1.15 28.85 7.26
CA LEU A 350 -0.98 27.41 7.08
C LEU A 350 -0.97 27.06 5.60
N GLU A 351 -0.03 26.20 5.24
CA GLU A 351 -0.06 25.51 3.96
C GLU A 351 -0.88 24.22 4.06
N PRO A 352 -1.39 23.68 2.93
CA PRO A 352 -2.15 22.43 2.96
C PRO A 352 -1.36 21.26 3.61
N ALA A 353 -0.04 21.20 3.40
CA ALA A 353 0.84 20.19 3.98
C ALA A 353 0.96 20.27 5.51
N ASP A 354 0.67 21.43 6.12
CA ASP A 354 0.72 21.61 7.57
C ASP A 354 -0.41 20.88 8.31
N VAL A 355 -1.47 20.50 7.60
CA VAL A 355 -2.62 19.78 8.17
C VAL A 355 -2.42 18.27 8.03
N LEU A 356 -2.06 17.63 9.14
CA LEU A 356 -1.77 16.20 9.20
C LEU A 356 -3.01 15.41 9.67
N VAL A 357 -3.60 14.64 8.75
CA VAL A 357 -4.68 13.69 9.05
C VAL A 357 -4.10 12.31 9.30
N ASP A 358 -4.07 11.88 10.56
CA ASP A 358 -3.51 10.57 10.94
C ASP A 358 -4.60 9.56 11.28
N GLY A 359 -4.63 8.44 10.54
CA GLY A 359 -5.34 7.22 10.95
C GLY A 359 -4.47 6.38 11.88
N MET A 360 -4.91 6.21 13.12
CA MET A 360 -4.19 5.50 14.17
C MET A 360 -4.86 4.16 14.47
N ARG A 361 -4.08 3.07 14.46
CA ARG A 361 -4.60 1.75 14.79
C ARG A 361 -4.78 1.62 16.31
N GLY A 362 -6.04 1.48 16.75
CA GLY A 362 -6.42 1.13 18.12
C GLY A 362 -6.38 -0.38 18.36
N ARG A 363 -6.93 -0.83 19.51
CA ARG A 363 -6.96 -2.26 19.88
C ARG A 363 -7.86 -3.09 18.96
N SER A 364 -8.98 -2.53 18.53
CA SER A 364 -9.99 -3.22 17.70
C SER A 364 -10.55 -2.37 16.56
N SER A 365 -10.22 -1.07 16.52
CA SER A 365 -10.68 -0.14 15.47
C SER A 365 -9.63 0.91 15.17
N ILE A 366 -9.77 1.56 14.02
CA ILE A 366 -9.00 2.76 13.67
C ILE A 366 -9.65 3.96 14.36
N TRP A 367 -8.85 4.90 14.83
CA TRP A 367 -9.29 6.23 15.28
C TRP A 367 -8.44 7.28 14.57
N TYR A 368 -8.93 8.52 14.49
CA TYR A 368 -8.28 9.59 13.75
C TYR A 368 -7.83 10.71 14.67
N ARG A 369 -6.73 11.35 14.33
CA ARG A 369 -6.35 12.65 14.88
C ARG A 369 -5.95 13.62 13.79
N ILE A 370 -6.15 14.89 14.08
CA ILE A 370 -5.61 15.99 13.28
C ILE A 370 -4.50 16.65 14.08
N ARG A 371 -3.33 16.75 13.47
CA ARG A 371 -2.24 17.60 13.96
C ARG A 371 -2.03 18.75 12.98
N VAL A 372 -1.68 19.91 13.49
CA VAL A 372 -1.28 21.07 12.68
C VAL A 372 0.19 21.38 12.95
N ASN A 373 0.95 21.53 11.88
CA ASN A 373 2.31 22.01 11.92
C ASN A 373 2.34 23.54 11.86
N LEU A 374 2.86 24.19 12.90
CA LEU A 374 2.89 25.64 13.00
C LEU A 374 4.20 26.24 12.45
N GLN A 375 4.91 25.52 11.57
CA GLN A 375 6.23 25.93 11.07
C GLN A 375 6.20 27.28 10.33
N HIS A 376 5.07 27.61 9.69
CA HIS A 376 4.86 28.88 8.97
C HIS A 376 4.22 29.96 9.85
N VAL A 377 3.96 29.66 11.14
CA VAL A 377 3.34 30.59 12.08
C VAL A 377 4.43 31.22 12.95
N PRO A 378 4.58 32.56 12.98
CA PRO A 378 5.58 33.21 13.80
C PRO A 378 5.48 32.82 15.28
N GLU A 379 6.63 32.61 15.92
CA GLU A 379 6.69 32.27 17.34
C GLU A 379 5.94 33.31 18.19
N GLY A 380 5.12 32.85 19.14
CA GLY A 380 4.29 33.72 19.99
C GLY A 380 2.95 34.17 19.39
N SER A 381 2.71 33.95 18.08
CA SER A 381 1.46 34.31 17.40
C SER A 381 0.45 33.16 17.29
N GLY A 382 0.88 31.93 17.60
CA GLY A 382 0.07 30.72 17.47
C GLY A 382 -0.70 30.33 18.74
N PRO A 383 -1.72 29.46 18.63
CA PRO A 383 -2.42 28.93 19.80
C PRO A 383 -1.46 28.20 20.76
N SER A 384 -1.67 28.36 22.06
CA SER A 384 -0.79 27.76 23.08
C SER A 384 -0.71 26.24 22.91
N ARG A 385 0.52 25.69 22.99
CA ARG A 385 0.76 24.24 22.94
C ARG A 385 0.09 23.61 24.16
N SER A 386 -1.12 23.08 24.00
CA SER A 386 -1.75 22.31 25.06
C SER A 386 -0.91 21.04 25.27
N ARG A 387 -0.15 20.98 26.38
CA ARG A 387 0.45 19.71 26.83
C ARG A 387 -0.73 18.78 27.06
N SER A 388 -0.85 17.73 26.25
CA SER A 388 -1.91 16.72 26.41
C SER A 388 -1.80 16.10 27.80
N ARG A 389 -2.53 16.63 28.79
CA ARG A 389 -2.81 15.91 30.01
C ARG A 389 -3.80 14.82 29.62
N SER A 390 -3.39 13.56 29.72
CA SER A 390 -4.29 12.44 29.65
C SER A 390 -5.20 12.47 30.87
N THR A 391 -6.31 13.20 30.81
CA THR A 391 -7.40 13.08 31.77
C THR A 391 -8.17 11.81 31.43
N THR A 392 -7.69 10.68 31.95
CA THR A 392 -8.54 9.53 32.20
C THR A 392 -9.43 9.91 33.39
N THR A 393 -10.62 10.44 33.12
CA THR A 393 -11.62 10.65 34.17
C THR A 393 -12.10 9.28 34.63
N ARG A 394 -11.46 8.74 35.69
CA ARG A 394 -12.09 7.71 36.53
C ARG A 394 -13.21 8.40 37.28
N GLY A 395 -14.45 8.08 36.94
CA GLY A 395 -15.62 8.50 37.69
C GLY A 395 -15.46 8.10 39.16
N ARG A 396 -15.33 9.09 40.04
CA ARG A 396 -15.65 8.93 41.46
C ARG A 396 -17.11 9.36 41.60
N GLY A 397 -17.95 8.44 42.04
CA GLY A 397 -19.33 8.72 42.39
C GLY A 397 -19.37 9.76 43.49
N CYS A 398 -20.20 10.78 43.30
CA CYS A 398 -20.64 11.65 44.37
C CYS A 398 -22.15 11.47 44.46
N ALA A 399 -22.59 10.88 45.57
CA ALA A 399 -23.99 10.80 45.93
C ALA A 399 -24.47 12.21 46.29
N SER A 400 -25.54 12.66 45.64
CA SER A 400 -26.39 13.72 46.18
C SER A 400 -27.85 13.31 45.98
N ARG A 401 -28.56 13.28 47.11
CA ARG A 401 -30.00 13.03 47.23
C ARG A 401 -30.78 14.10 46.44
N ALA A 402 -31.82 13.66 45.74
CA ALA A 402 -32.93 14.52 45.31
C ALA A 402 -34.21 14.09 46.05
N PRO A 403 -35.11 15.03 46.39
CA PRO A 403 -36.31 14.73 47.14
C PRO A 403 -37.44 14.20 46.25
N THR A 404 -38.32 13.45 46.91
CA THR A 404 -39.54 12.80 46.43
C THR A 404 -40.58 13.76 45.85
N ALA A 405 -41.21 13.37 44.76
CA ALA A 405 -42.62 13.65 44.48
C ALA A 405 -43.22 12.51 43.63
N ALA A 406 -44.40 12.06 44.04
CA ALA A 406 -45.15 10.92 43.53
C ALA A 406 -46.04 11.30 42.34
N ALA A 407 -46.28 10.35 41.43
CA ALA A 407 -47.56 10.18 40.72
C ALA A 407 -47.56 8.86 39.91
N THR A 408 -48.36 7.91 40.41
CA THR A 408 -49.37 7.09 39.70
C THR A 408 -49.08 6.41 38.34
N GLU A 409 -49.16 5.07 38.40
CA GLU A 409 -49.35 4.02 37.39
C GLU A 409 -50.60 4.16 36.44
N PRO A 410 -50.92 3.19 35.54
CA PRO A 410 -50.11 2.19 34.81
C PRO A 410 -50.52 2.05 33.32
N GLY A 411 -49.79 1.22 32.53
CA GLY A 411 -50.30 0.78 31.23
C GLY A 411 -49.43 -0.22 30.45
N GLY A 412 -49.71 -1.51 30.65
CA GLY A 412 -49.91 -2.45 29.53
C GLY A 412 -48.70 -3.12 28.85
N GLY A 413 -48.71 -4.46 28.87
CA GLY A 413 -48.51 -5.22 27.63
C GLY A 413 -47.29 -6.12 27.55
N ALA A 414 -47.49 -7.39 27.88
CA ALA A 414 -46.57 -8.50 27.66
C ALA A 414 -46.34 -8.82 26.17
N ALA A 415 -45.16 -9.35 25.80
CA ALA A 415 -45.00 -10.78 25.50
C ALA A 415 -43.79 -11.11 24.58
N ALA A 416 -43.12 -12.21 24.99
CA ALA A 416 -42.54 -13.27 24.15
C ALA A 416 -41.30 -12.98 23.27
N GLY A 417 -40.12 -13.07 23.90
CA GLY A 417 -38.88 -13.40 23.20
C GLY A 417 -38.71 -14.90 23.01
N ARG A 418 -38.75 -15.37 21.76
CA ARG A 418 -38.25 -16.71 21.37
C ARG A 418 -36.77 -16.62 21.00
N ARG A 419 -35.99 -17.53 21.57
CA ARG A 419 -34.57 -17.77 21.28
C ARG A 419 -34.40 -18.41 19.89
N CYS A 420 -33.34 -18.04 19.19
CA CYS A 420 -32.58 -18.97 18.36
C CYS A 420 -31.07 -18.74 18.59
N PRO A 421 -30.26 -19.82 18.53
CA PRO A 421 -28.87 -19.84 18.95
C PRO A 421 -27.94 -19.50 17.78
N TYR A 422 -26.76 -18.94 18.04
CA TYR A 422 -25.46 -19.43 17.54
C TYR A 422 -24.34 -18.59 18.15
N ASP A 423 -23.34 -19.33 18.61
CA ASP A 423 -22.27 -19.00 19.54
C ASP A 423 -21.16 -18.20 18.82
N LEU A 424 -21.01 -16.91 19.15
CA LEU A 424 -19.85 -16.10 18.78
C LEU A 424 -18.97 -15.94 20.02
N ARG A 425 -17.96 -16.79 20.17
CA ARG A 425 -16.89 -16.58 21.17
C ARG A 425 -15.80 -15.69 20.58
N PRO A 426 -15.52 -14.51 21.18
CA PRO A 426 -14.42 -13.66 20.79
C PRO A 426 -13.10 -14.08 21.44
N TRP A 427 -12.03 -13.95 20.66
CA TRP A 427 -10.64 -14.23 20.99
C TRP A 427 -10.13 -13.34 22.14
N ILE A 428 -9.74 -13.97 23.24
CA ILE A 428 -9.05 -13.34 24.37
C ILE A 428 -7.54 -13.50 24.16
N THR A 429 -6.80 -12.39 24.17
CA THR A 429 -5.35 -12.38 24.37
C THR A 429 -5.06 -12.54 25.86
N ASP A 430 -4.33 -13.58 26.26
CA ASP A 430 -3.70 -13.62 27.57
C ASP A 430 -2.21 -13.30 27.48
N ARG A 431 -1.78 -12.37 28.33
CA ARG A 431 -0.40 -12.08 28.69
C ARG A 431 -0.31 -12.34 30.19
N ARG A 432 0.45 -13.33 30.61
CA ARG A 432 1.54 -13.25 31.60
C ARG A 432 2.13 -14.63 31.89
N GLY A 433 3.45 -14.68 32.05
CA GLY A 433 4.13 -15.85 32.63
C GLY A 433 5.62 -15.87 32.31
N ARG A 434 6.43 -15.11 33.07
CA ARG A 434 7.87 -15.34 33.13
C ARG A 434 8.09 -16.68 33.85
N GLY A 435 8.87 -17.56 33.25
CA GLY A 435 9.40 -18.76 33.89
C GLY A 435 10.72 -19.12 33.23
N ARG A 436 11.83 -18.88 33.94
CA ARG A 436 13.15 -19.36 33.57
C ARG A 436 13.15 -20.88 33.65
N HIS A 437 13.58 -21.57 32.59
CA HIS A 437 14.30 -22.84 32.74
C HIS A 437 15.32 -22.99 31.61
N SER A 438 16.58 -22.93 32.05
CA SER A 438 17.78 -23.45 31.41
C SER A 438 17.65 -24.95 31.16
N ARG A 439 17.87 -25.39 29.91
CA ARG A 439 18.40 -26.72 29.63
C ARG A 439 19.39 -26.65 28.48
N ASP A 440 20.61 -27.06 28.81
CA ASP A 440 21.71 -27.40 27.93
C ASP A 440 21.26 -28.27 26.76
N ILE A 441 21.69 -27.91 25.55
CA ILE A 441 21.93 -28.89 24.50
C ILE A 441 23.36 -28.71 24.03
N ARG A 442 24.14 -29.74 24.35
CA ARG A 442 25.55 -29.94 24.05
C ARG A 442 25.78 -29.91 22.54
N ARG A 443 26.80 -29.17 22.12
CA ARG A 443 27.54 -29.43 20.87
C ARG A 443 28.29 -30.77 21.00
N PRO A 444 28.49 -31.50 19.90
CA PRO A 444 29.71 -32.22 19.68
C PRO A 444 30.59 -31.48 18.67
N ALA A 445 31.86 -31.37 19.03
CA ALA A 445 32.94 -30.87 18.20
C ALA A 445 33.45 -31.97 17.24
N ARG A 446 34.09 -31.46 16.19
CA ARG A 446 34.83 -32.10 15.09
C ARG A 446 35.85 -33.17 15.50
N ALA A 447 36.00 -34.15 14.61
CA ALA A 447 37.26 -34.68 14.07
C ALA A 447 36.93 -35.22 12.65
N GLY A 448 37.73 -35.13 11.59
CA GLY A 448 39.10 -34.70 11.42
C GLY A 448 39.68 -35.45 10.20
N LEU A 449 40.04 -34.68 9.17
CA LEU A 449 41.17 -34.89 8.24
C LEU A 449 41.14 -36.00 7.15
N GLY A 450 41.43 -35.53 5.93
CA GLY A 450 41.92 -36.27 4.77
C GLY A 450 42.42 -35.27 3.72
N HIS A 451 43.73 -35.10 3.61
CA HIS A 451 44.46 -34.11 2.82
C HIS A 451 45.35 -34.83 1.79
N MET A 452 45.27 -34.47 0.50
CA MET A 452 46.31 -34.52 -0.55
C MET A 452 45.79 -33.65 -1.72
N ASP A 453 46.34 -32.49 -2.10
CA ASP A 453 47.62 -32.20 -2.81
C ASP A 453 47.70 -32.97 -4.17
N ARG A 454 48.02 -32.43 -5.36
CA ARG A 454 48.41 -31.11 -5.88
C ARG A 454 48.59 -31.25 -7.42
N ARG A 455 48.58 -30.11 -8.15
CA ARG A 455 49.24 -29.84 -9.48
C ARG A 455 48.58 -30.51 -10.72
N ARG A 456 48.57 -29.95 -11.94
CA ARG A 456 49.33 -28.87 -12.63
C ARG A 456 48.66 -28.57 -14.00
N MET A 457 48.80 -27.33 -14.50
CA MET A 457 48.92 -26.87 -15.93
C MET A 457 47.91 -27.37 -16.99
N GLY A 458 47.40 -26.60 -17.96
CA GLY A 458 47.72 -25.29 -18.50
C GLY A 458 47.36 -25.26 -20.01
N ARG A 459 47.15 -24.03 -20.55
CA ARG A 459 47.07 -23.63 -21.99
C ARG A 459 45.72 -23.85 -22.71
N ARG A 460 45.03 -22.75 -23.11
CA ARG A 460 45.04 -22.05 -24.45
C ARG A 460 44.39 -22.92 -25.55
N ARG A 461 43.46 -22.49 -26.43
CA ARG A 461 43.32 -21.23 -27.19
C ARG A 461 42.02 -21.28 -28.03
N ARG A 462 41.41 -20.11 -28.26
CA ARG A 462 40.73 -19.58 -29.47
C ARG A 462 40.00 -20.54 -30.45
N GLY A 463 38.71 -20.23 -30.68
CA GLY A 463 38.18 -19.78 -31.98
C GLY A 463 37.74 -20.83 -33.00
N ARG A 464 36.43 -21.05 -33.10
CA ARG A 464 35.57 -20.65 -34.23
C ARG A 464 34.11 -20.79 -33.80
#